data_AF-A0A7S1J312-F1
#
_entry.id   AF-A0A7S1J312-F1
#
_cell.length_a   1.000
_cell.length_b   1.000
_cell.length_c   1.000
_cell.angle_alpha   90.00
_cell.angle_beta   90.00
_cell.angle_gamma   90.00
#
_symmetry.space_group_name_H-M   'P 1'
#
loop_
_entity.id
_entity.type
_entity.pdbx_description
1 polymer ?
#
loop_
_entity_poly.entity_id
_entity_poly.type
_entity_poly.pdbx_seq_one_letter_code
_entity_poly.pdbx_strand_id
1 'polypeptide(L)'
;MDYLYKTPRKVLGLCGCDEIHEAVSALLAKNASEPDNQFSIRTVEPDHLLMQHRKDPHQYQTYEPKGIMKTSWFQKHQERIFSCIIVVFDWSPYHSDRLGFEAALLHQISEVRLATSSRNPRIILVLTSKPCIQQVIVARAGRLDLGASGGLEACPQVFMEAIGVLRRKMDLDSKHILFLQASNQSELLEVAKRIMRTALEQSALYIRDEAKHIKRHKK
;
A
#
# COMPACT_ATOMS: atom_id res chain seq x y z
N MET A 1 25.84 6.71 -21.81
CA MET A 1 24.84 7.49 -21.03
C MET A 1 23.46 7.11 -21.56
N ASP A 2 22.94 5.96 -21.14
CA ASP A 2 21.64 5.44 -21.61
C ASP A 2 20.57 5.70 -20.57
N TYR A 3 20.29 6.98 -20.29
CA TYR A 3 18.97 7.36 -19.78
C TYR A 3 17.99 7.41 -20.95
N LEU A 4 17.92 6.31 -21.71
CA LEU A 4 16.76 6.04 -22.58
C LEU A 4 15.53 6.21 -21.69
N TYR A 5 14.49 6.86 -22.20
CA TYR A 5 13.22 7.17 -21.53
C TYR A 5 12.57 5.93 -20.89
N LYS A 6 13.10 5.47 -19.76
CA LYS A 6 12.49 4.42 -18.95
C LYS A 6 11.24 5.03 -18.34
N THR A 7 10.23 4.20 -18.14
CA THR A 7 9.03 4.61 -17.39
C THR A 7 9.39 4.71 -15.90
N PRO A 8 8.83 5.65 -15.11
CA PRO A 8 9.07 5.67 -13.67
C PRO A 8 8.59 4.35 -13.06
N ARG A 9 9.45 3.72 -12.26
CA ARG A 9 9.14 2.49 -11.55
C ARG A 9 8.17 2.83 -10.41
N LYS A 10 7.13 2.02 -10.24
CA LYS A 10 6.13 2.21 -9.18
C LYS A 10 6.74 1.75 -7.86
N VAL A 11 6.84 2.62 -6.85
CA VAL A 11 7.35 2.22 -5.52
C VAL A 11 6.15 1.99 -4.61
N LEU A 12 6.02 0.77 -4.08
CA LEU A 12 4.97 0.36 -3.17
C LEU A 12 5.51 0.33 -1.74
N GLY A 13 4.81 1.01 -0.83
CA GLY A 13 5.05 0.91 0.60
C GLY A 13 4.17 -0.16 1.22
N LEU A 14 4.69 -0.93 2.16
CA LEU A 14 3.92 -1.90 2.96
C LEU A 14 4.06 -1.56 4.45
N CYS A 15 2.95 -1.44 5.17
CA CYS A 15 2.93 -1.21 6.63
C CYS A 15 1.78 -1.95 7.32
N GLY A 16 1.87 -2.12 8.64
CA GLY A 16 0.85 -2.79 9.46
C GLY A 16 1.31 -4.16 9.94
N CYS A 17 0.48 -5.19 9.85
CA CYS A 17 0.73 -6.55 10.35
C CYS A 17 2.08 -7.14 9.86
N ASP A 18 3.14 -6.99 10.65
CA ASP A 18 4.53 -7.34 10.28
C ASP A 18 4.68 -8.84 9.98
N GLU A 19 3.87 -9.68 10.63
CA GLU A 19 3.88 -11.13 10.49
C GLU A 19 3.65 -11.60 9.05
N ILE A 20 2.94 -10.79 8.26
CA ILE A 20 2.61 -11.10 6.87
C ILE A 20 3.36 -10.23 5.87
N HIS A 21 4.16 -9.26 6.31
CA HIS A 21 4.87 -8.36 5.37
C HIS A 21 5.75 -9.14 4.41
N GLU A 22 6.55 -10.06 4.94
CA GLU A 22 7.48 -10.83 4.11
C GLU A 22 6.74 -11.73 3.13
N ALA A 23 5.64 -12.35 3.58
CA ALA A 23 4.86 -13.24 2.73
C ALA A 23 4.08 -12.47 1.66
N VAL A 24 3.45 -11.34 2.00
CA VAL A 24 2.81 -10.43 1.03
C VAL A 24 3.86 -9.89 0.06
N SER A 25 5.05 -9.51 0.54
CA SER A 25 6.14 -9.03 -0.31
C SER A 25 6.63 -10.11 -1.27
N ALA A 26 6.81 -11.35 -0.80
CA ALA A 26 7.21 -12.48 -1.64
C ALA A 26 6.14 -12.82 -2.69
N LEU A 27 4.86 -12.80 -2.31
CA LEU A 27 3.73 -13.02 -3.21
C LEU A 27 3.67 -11.94 -4.30
N LEU A 28 3.81 -10.68 -3.91
CA LEU A 28 3.83 -9.56 -4.84
C LEU A 28 5.07 -9.64 -5.75
N ALA A 29 6.26 -9.92 -5.21
CA ALA A 29 7.49 -10.07 -5.98
C ALA A 29 7.41 -11.19 -7.02
N LYS A 30 6.78 -12.33 -6.68
CA LYS A 30 6.56 -13.44 -7.62
C LYS A 30 5.67 -13.04 -8.80
N ASN A 31 4.67 -12.17 -8.57
CA ASN A 31 3.82 -11.67 -9.64
C ASN A 31 4.44 -10.49 -10.39
N ALA A 32 5.45 -9.81 -9.82
CA ALA A 32 6.16 -8.66 -10.41
C ALA A 32 7.08 -9.00 -11.59
N SER A 33 7.31 -10.28 -11.90
CA SER A 33 8.23 -10.71 -12.96
C SER A 33 7.74 -10.39 -14.38
N GLU A 34 6.51 -9.91 -14.55
CA GLU A 34 5.99 -9.46 -15.84
C GLU A 34 6.62 -8.10 -16.25
N PRO A 35 7.07 -7.93 -17.51
CA PRO A 35 7.86 -6.78 -17.95
C PRO A 35 7.16 -5.41 -17.78
N ASP A 36 5.82 -5.38 -17.85
CA ASP A 36 5.00 -4.17 -17.66
C ASP A 36 4.72 -3.85 -16.17
N ASN A 37 5.05 -4.77 -15.27
CA ASN A 37 4.74 -4.72 -13.85
C ASN A 37 5.98 -4.46 -12.99
N GLN A 38 6.89 -3.62 -13.47
CA GLN A 38 8.07 -3.22 -12.69
C GLN A 38 7.65 -2.31 -11.52
N PHE A 39 7.63 -2.89 -10.31
CA PHE A 39 7.53 -2.14 -9.07
C PHE A 39 8.66 -2.53 -8.10
N SER A 40 8.90 -1.68 -7.11
CA SER A 40 9.75 -1.97 -5.96
C SER A 40 8.88 -1.94 -4.71
N ILE A 41 8.89 -3.02 -3.94
CA ILE A 41 8.22 -3.07 -2.63
C ILE A 41 9.23 -2.67 -1.58
N ARG A 42 8.82 -1.84 -0.63
CA ARG A 42 9.58 -1.59 0.58
C ARG A 42 8.66 -1.64 1.78
N THR A 43 9.16 -2.26 2.83
CA THR A 43 8.57 -2.08 4.16
C THR A 43 8.73 -0.63 4.56
N VAL A 44 7.65 -0.06 5.03
CA VAL A 44 7.56 1.31 5.49
C VAL A 44 7.80 1.27 6.99
N GLU A 45 9.04 1.48 7.40
CA GLU A 45 9.32 1.74 8.80
C GLU A 45 8.75 3.12 9.19
N PRO A 46 8.24 3.28 10.44
CA PRO A 46 7.70 4.55 10.92
C PRO A 46 8.66 5.73 10.70
N ASP A 47 9.95 5.51 10.90
CA ASP A 47 11.00 6.53 10.79
C ASP A 47 11.31 6.92 9.33
N HIS A 48 11.09 6.00 8.39
CA HIS A 48 11.32 6.25 6.96
C HIS A 48 10.25 7.15 6.33
N LEU A 49 9.03 7.17 6.90
CA LEU A 49 8.00 8.14 6.51
C LEU A 49 8.30 9.55 7.06
N LEU A 50 8.99 9.61 8.20
CA LEU A 50 9.33 10.84 8.91
C LEU A 50 10.61 11.50 8.44
N MET A 51 11.28 10.99 7.40
CA MET A 51 12.28 11.76 6.65
C MET A 51 11.60 12.88 5.85
N GLN A 52 10.97 13.79 6.59
CA GLN A 52 10.74 15.16 6.21
C GLN A 52 12.09 15.66 5.68
N HIS A 53 12.14 15.95 4.39
CA HIS A 53 13.14 16.90 3.92
C HIS A 53 12.91 18.16 4.75
N ARG A 54 13.68 18.34 5.83
CA ARG A 54 13.93 19.64 6.44
C ARG A 54 14.48 20.48 5.32
N LYS A 55 13.60 21.18 4.62
CA LYS A 55 14.02 22.21 3.68
C LYS A 55 14.61 23.27 4.58
N ASP A 56 15.91 23.43 4.49
CA ASP A 56 16.57 24.58 5.06
C ASP A 56 15.90 25.83 4.44
N PRO A 57 15.21 26.68 5.22
CA PRO A 57 14.40 27.77 4.68
C PRO A 57 15.21 28.77 3.84
N HIS A 58 16.54 28.77 4.02
CA HIS A 58 17.47 29.74 3.45
C HIS A 58 18.04 29.34 2.08
N GLN A 59 17.77 28.14 1.56
CA GLN A 59 18.30 27.72 0.23
C GLN A 59 17.52 28.26 -0.98
N TYR A 60 16.46 29.04 -0.77
CA TYR A 60 15.64 29.58 -1.86
C TYR A 60 16.15 30.89 -2.47
N GLN A 61 17.08 31.60 -1.81
CA GLN A 61 17.51 32.93 -2.29
C GLN A 61 18.40 32.91 -3.53
N THR A 62 18.91 31.74 -3.94
CA THR A 62 19.79 31.57 -5.12
C THR A 62 19.27 30.53 -6.12
N TYR A 63 17.99 30.15 -6.05
CA TYR A 63 17.44 29.12 -6.93
C TYR A 63 16.98 29.70 -8.27
N GLU A 64 17.83 29.63 -9.30
CA GLU A 64 17.40 29.84 -10.68
C GLU A 64 16.35 28.78 -11.07
N PRO A 65 15.19 29.18 -11.63
CA PRO A 65 14.18 28.25 -12.09
C PRO A 65 14.70 27.50 -13.32
N LYS A 66 15.37 26.38 -13.10
CA LYS A 66 15.72 25.45 -14.18
C LYS A 66 14.44 24.81 -14.71
N GLY A 67 13.89 25.41 -15.76
CA GLY A 67 12.97 24.76 -16.68
C GLY A 67 13.62 23.49 -17.23
N ILE A 68 12.78 22.51 -17.59
CA ILE A 68 13.06 21.06 -17.70
C ILE A 68 12.88 20.41 -16.32
N MET A 69 12.04 19.37 -16.26
CA MET A 69 11.76 18.62 -15.02
C MET A 69 13.05 18.46 -14.22
N LYS A 70 13.05 18.78 -12.91
CA LYS A 70 14.23 18.56 -12.06
C LYS A 70 14.83 17.22 -12.46
N THR A 71 16.10 17.19 -12.87
CA THR A 71 16.78 15.97 -13.35
C THR A 71 16.65 14.80 -12.36
N SER A 72 16.42 15.12 -11.08
CA SER A 72 16.15 14.16 -10.01
C SER A 72 14.68 13.76 -9.80
N TRP A 73 13.68 14.35 -10.49
CA TRP A 73 12.27 14.00 -10.32
C TRP A 73 12.02 12.53 -10.66
N PHE A 74 12.56 12.12 -11.81
CA PHE A 74 12.42 10.76 -12.30
C PHE A 74 13.08 9.75 -11.36
N GLN A 75 14.34 10.01 -10.96
CA GLN A 75 15.04 9.18 -9.99
C GLN A 75 14.31 9.12 -8.63
N LYS A 76 13.77 10.24 -8.14
CA LYS A 76 13.00 10.29 -6.89
C LYS A 76 11.74 9.42 -6.95
N HIS A 77 11.03 9.44 -8.06
CA HIS A 77 9.83 8.60 -8.24
C HIS A 77 10.15 7.13 -8.53
N GLN A 78 11.35 6.82 -9.02
CA GLN A 78 11.83 5.44 -9.18
C GLN A 78 12.31 4.80 -7.87
N GLU A 79 12.92 5.60 -6.99
CA GLU A 79 13.73 5.06 -5.89
C GLU A 79 13.34 5.53 -4.51
N ARG A 80 12.53 6.59 -4.35
CA ARG A 80 12.37 7.24 -3.03
C ARG A 80 10.93 7.53 -2.64
N ILE A 81 10.05 7.74 -3.60
CA ILE A 81 8.68 8.19 -3.33
C ILE A 81 7.71 7.05 -3.59
N PHE A 82 7.00 6.64 -2.54
CA PHE A 82 5.89 5.71 -2.66
C PHE A 82 4.79 6.33 -3.52
N SER A 83 4.42 5.64 -4.60
CA SER A 83 3.24 6.00 -5.41
C SER A 83 1.96 5.44 -4.78
N CYS A 84 2.10 4.34 -4.03
CA CYS A 84 1.02 3.69 -3.32
C CYS A 84 1.55 3.07 -2.02
N ILE A 85 0.76 3.10 -0.96
CA ILE A 85 1.02 2.47 0.33
C ILE A 85 -0.09 1.47 0.61
N ILE A 86 0.30 0.24 0.90
CA ILE A 86 -0.57 -0.86 1.27
C ILE A 86 -0.50 -0.99 2.79
N VAL A 87 -1.63 -0.75 3.45
CA VAL A 87 -1.77 -0.84 4.90
C VAL A 87 -2.50 -2.14 5.21
N VAL A 88 -1.84 -3.07 5.91
CA VAL A 88 -2.40 -4.39 6.20
C VAL A 88 -2.79 -4.53 7.67
N PHE A 89 -4.01 -4.99 7.91
CA PHE A 89 -4.60 -5.06 9.24
C PHE A 89 -5.31 -6.38 9.50
N ASP A 90 -5.08 -6.97 10.67
CA ASP A 90 -5.84 -8.13 11.14
C ASP A 90 -7.26 -7.73 11.56
N TRP A 91 -8.22 -7.98 10.69
CA TRP A 91 -9.63 -7.91 10.94
C TRP A 91 -10.13 -9.21 11.58
N SER A 92 -10.50 -9.13 12.86
CA SER A 92 -11.29 -10.18 13.51
C SER A 92 -12.76 -9.72 13.65
N PRO A 93 -13.74 -10.45 13.09
CA PRO A 93 -15.16 -10.15 13.29
C PRO A 93 -15.61 -10.39 14.75
N TYR A 94 -14.76 -11.00 15.58
CA TYR A 94 -15.01 -11.29 17.00
C TYR A 94 -14.26 -10.36 17.94
N HIS A 95 -13.78 -9.20 17.47
CA HIS A 95 -13.27 -8.19 18.39
C HIS A 95 -14.39 -7.80 19.37
N SER A 96 -14.21 -8.20 20.64
CA SER A 96 -15.06 -7.78 21.75
C SER A 96 -15.07 -6.25 21.88
N ASP A 97 -14.00 -5.60 21.45
CA ASP A 97 -13.88 -4.15 21.33
C ASP A 97 -13.76 -3.71 19.86
N ARG A 98 -14.91 -3.69 19.16
CA ARG A 98 -14.98 -3.18 17.79
C ARG A 98 -14.60 -1.69 17.71
N LEU A 99 -15.00 -0.87 18.69
CA LEU A 99 -14.76 0.58 18.64
C LEU A 99 -13.27 0.90 18.81
N GLY A 100 -12.57 0.23 19.73
CA GLY A 100 -11.12 0.34 19.88
C GLY A 100 -10.38 -0.13 18.63
N PHE A 101 -10.84 -1.23 18.01
CA PHE A 101 -10.30 -1.67 16.72
C PHE A 101 -10.46 -0.61 15.62
N GLU A 102 -11.67 -0.05 15.46
CA GLU A 102 -11.92 1.01 14.47
C GLU A 102 -11.04 2.24 14.74
N ALA A 103 -10.87 2.63 16.02
CA ALA A 103 -10.04 3.75 16.41
C ALA A 103 -8.55 3.53 16.12
N ALA A 104 -8.02 2.34 16.41
CA ALA A 104 -6.62 1.98 16.11
C ALA A 104 -6.35 2.00 14.59
N LEU A 105 -7.29 1.47 13.81
CA LEU A 105 -7.20 1.47 12.35
C LEU A 105 -7.22 2.90 11.77
N LEU A 106 -8.10 3.76 12.30
CA LEU A 106 -8.14 5.17 11.92
C LEU A 106 -6.86 5.92 12.30
N HIS A 107 -6.34 5.65 13.49
CA HIS A 107 -5.09 6.24 13.97
C HIS A 107 -3.95 5.94 13.02
N GLN A 108 -3.72 4.67 12.69
CA GLN A 108 -2.63 4.26 11.81
C GLN A 108 -2.77 4.85 10.40
N ILE A 109 -3.98 4.88 9.84
CA ILE A 109 -4.19 5.53 8.53
C ILE A 109 -3.92 7.04 8.62
N SER A 110 -4.30 7.68 9.73
CA SER A 110 -3.97 9.09 9.95
C SER A 110 -2.46 9.31 10.06
N GLU A 111 -1.72 8.43 10.74
CA GLU A 111 -0.27 8.51 10.85
C GLU A 111 0.41 8.36 9.50
N VAL A 112 -0.03 7.38 8.69
CA VAL A 112 0.47 7.20 7.33
C VAL A 112 0.18 8.45 6.50
N ARG A 113 -1.03 9.03 6.58
CA ARG A 113 -1.38 10.27 5.87
C ARG A 113 -0.54 11.45 6.33
N LEU A 114 -0.34 11.62 7.64
CA LEU A 114 0.45 12.71 8.21
C LEU A 114 1.90 12.62 7.77
N ALA A 115 2.50 11.44 7.90
CA ALA A 115 3.89 11.20 7.54
C ALA A 115 4.12 11.31 6.02
N THR A 116 3.08 11.10 5.21
CA THR A 116 3.15 11.21 3.73
C THR A 116 2.44 12.42 3.14
N SER A 117 2.02 13.37 3.96
CA SER A 117 1.20 14.54 3.59
C SER A 117 1.81 15.38 2.46
N SER A 118 3.13 15.47 2.40
CA SER A 118 3.85 16.22 1.35
C SER A 118 3.78 15.59 -0.05
N ARG A 119 3.40 14.31 -0.13
CA ARG A 119 3.38 13.52 -1.36
C ARG A 119 2.00 12.99 -1.70
N ASN A 120 1.14 12.81 -0.70
CA ASN A 120 -0.22 12.27 -0.87
C ASN A 120 -0.23 10.97 -1.70
N PRO A 121 0.53 9.93 -1.28
CA PRO A 121 0.51 8.64 -1.95
C PRO A 121 -0.89 8.05 -1.91
N ARG A 122 -1.21 7.18 -2.87
CA ARG A 122 -2.47 6.44 -2.81
C ARG A 122 -2.40 5.42 -1.68
N ILE A 123 -3.47 5.28 -0.91
CA ILE A 123 -3.54 4.33 0.22
C ILE A 123 -4.49 3.20 -0.18
N ILE A 124 -4.05 1.97 0.02
CA ILE A 124 -4.86 0.76 -0.11
C ILE A 124 -4.91 0.11 1.27
N LEU A 125 -6.11 -0.11 1.78
CA LEU A 125 -6.35 -0.84 3.01
C LEU A 125 -6.60 -2.31 2.69
N VAL A 126 -5.85 -3.19 3.34
CA VAL A 126 -5.98 -4.63 3.23
C VAL A 126 -6.36 -5.18 4.60
N LEU A 127 -7.60 -5.61 4.74
CA LEU A 127 -8.11 -6.27 5.94
C LEU A 127 -7.91 -7.77 5.78
N THR A 128 -7.16 -8.42 6.66
CA THR A 128 -6.91 -9.86 6.67
C THR A 128 -7.59 -10.51 7.86
N SER A 129 -7.94 -11.79 7.79
CA SER A 129 -8.41 -12.53 8.97
C SER A 129 -7.29 -13.41 9.55
N LYS A 130 -7.31 -13.68 10.87
CA LYS A 130 -6.35 -14.60 11.52
C LYS A 130 -6.16 -15.96 10.81
N PRO A 131 -7.21 -16.65 10.33
CA PRO A 131 -7.04 -17.88 9.56
C PRO A 131 -6.21 -17.64 8.29
N CYS A 132 -6.42 -16.51 7.61
CA CYS A 132 -5.65 -16.11 6.44
C CYS A 132 -4.18 -15.83 6.80
N ILE A 133 -3.90 -15.18 7.92
CA ILE A 133 -2.52 -14.94 8.40
C ILE A 133 -1.78 -16.27 8.63
N GLN A 134 -2.43 -17.22 9.32
CA GLN A 134 -1.86 -18.54 9.56
C GLN A 134 -1.57 -19.28 8.26
N GLN A 135 -2.49 -19.24 7.29
CA GLN A 135 -2.27 -19.87 5.98
C GLN A 135 -1.11 -19.24 5.20
N VAL A 136 -1.00 -17.91 5.23
CA VAL A 136 0.10 -17.16 4.59
C VAL A 136 1.45 -17.57 5.17
N ILE A 137 1.55 -17.73 6.50
CA ILE A 137 2.76 -18.18 7.19
C ILE A 137 3.06 -19.65 6.88
N VAL A 138 2.04 -20.51 6.91
CA VAL A 138 2.19 -21.96 6.66
C VAL A 138 2.56 -22.27 5.20
N ALA A 139 1.94 -21.59 4.23
CA ALA A 139 2.29 -21.70 2.81
C ALA A 139 3.76 -21.36 2.54
N ARG A 140 4.35 -20.47 3.33
CA ARG A 140 5.78 -20.14 3.28
C ARG A 140 6.64 -21.23 3.91
N ALA A 141 6.21 -21.84 5.00
CA ALA A 141 6.97 -22.87 5.72
C ALA A 141 7.06 -24.22 4.97
N GLY A 142 6.46 -24.33 3.77
CA GLY A 142 6.52 -25.54 2.93
C GLY A 142 5.78 -26.75 3.50
N ARG A 143 5.02 -26.58 4.58
CA ARG A 143 4.18 -27.62 5.18
C ARG A 143 2.74 -27.40 4.78
N LEU A 144 2.29 -28.09 3.73
CA LEU A 144 0.87 -28.18 3.38
C LEU A 144 0.21 -29.31 4.18
N ASP A 145 0.14 -29.16 5.50
CA ASP A 145 -0.74 -29.97 6.34
C ASP A 145 -1.55 -29.02 7.21
N LEU A 146 -2.70 -28.59 6.68
CA LEU A 146 -3.72 -27.87 7.44
C LEU A 146 -4.99 -28.70 7.36
N GLY A 147 -5.26 -29.44 8.44
CA GLY A 147 -6.58 -30.01 8.68
C GLY A 147 -7.65 -28.92 8.63
N ALA A 148 -8.83 -29.28 8.13
CA ALA A 148 -9.98 -28.42 7.98
C ALA A 148 -10.27 -27.64 9.28
N SER A 149 -9.76 -26.41 9.38
CA SER A 149 -10.19 -25.49 10.41
C SER A 149 -11.53 -24.95 9.93
N GLY A 150 -12.58 -25.34 10.64
CA GLY A 150 -13.96 -24.98 10.32
C GLY A 150 -14.07 -23.49 10.01
N GLY A 151 -14.51 -23.21 8.78
CA GLY A 151 -14.80 -21.86 8.32
C GLY A 151 -15.88 -21.29 9.20
N LEU A 152 -15.49 -20.46 10.15
CA LEU A 152 -16.43 -19.66 10.92
C LEU A 152 -16.88 -18.55 9.96
N GLU A 153 -18.02 -18.79 9.28
CA GLU A 153 -18.64 -17.83 8.37
C GLU A 153 -18.89 -16.52 9.12
N ALA A 154 -18.00 -15.54 8.91
CA ALA A 154 -18.27 -14.18 9.34
C ALA A 154 -19.55 -13.74 8.64
N CYS A 155 -20.57 -13.34 9.39
CA CYS A 155 -21.83 -12.83 8.84
C CYS A 155 -21.51 -11.68 7.86
N PRO A 156 -21.69 -11.87 6.54
CA PRO A 156 -21.22 -10.89 5.54
C PRO A 156 -21.87 -9.52 5.72
N GLN A 157 -23.08 -9.49 6.30
CA GLN A 157 -23.86 -8.27 6.51
C GLN A 157 -23.20 -7.30 7.51
N VAL A 158 -22.83 -7.79 8.69
CA VAL A 158 -22.19 -6.99 9.76
C VAL A 158 -20.85 -6.44 9.29
N PHE A 159 -20.14 -7.24 8.48
CA PHE A 159 -18.88 -6.87 7.87
C PHE A 159 -19.03 -5.73 6.84
N MET A 160 -20.00 -5.84 5.93
CA MET A 160 -20.23 -4.81 4.91
C MET A 160 -20.65 -3.46 5.53
N GLU A 161 -21.43 -3.49 6.60
CA GLU A 161 -21.77 -2.28 7.36
C GLU A 161 -20.54 -1.65 8.01
N ALA A 162 -19.66 -2.46 8.61
CA ALA A 162 -18.40 -1.98 9.18
C ALA A 162 -17.51 -1.34 8.11
N ILE A 163 -17.35 -1.98 6.95
CA ILE A 163 -16.63 -1.39 5.81
C ILE A 163 -17.24 -0.05 5.41
N GLY A 164 -18.57 0.05 5.34
CA GLY A 164 -19.25 1.30 5.00
C GLY A 164 -18.93 2.44 5.96
N VAL A 165 -18.84 2.14 7.26
CA VAL A 165 -18.43 3.11 8.30
C VAL A 165 -16.96 3.48 8.15
N LEU A 166 -16.07 2.50 8.03
CA LEU A 166 -14.63 2.73 7.89
C LEU A 166 -14.30 3.55 6.65
N ARG A 167 -14.94 3.23 5.52
CA ARG A 167 -14.81 3.97 4.27
C ARG A 167 -15.09 5.46 4.46
N ARG A 168 -16.18 5.80 5.14
CA ARG A 168 -16.57 7.20 5.41
C ARG A 168 -15.59 7.88 6.36
N LYS A 169 -15.20 7.20 7.45
CA LYS A 169 -14.29 7.77 8.46
C LYS A 169 -12.86 7.95 7.92
N MET A 170 -12.41 7.08 7.01
CA MET A 170 -11.05 7.10 6.46
C MET A 170 -10.91 7.88 5.16
N ASP A 171 -12.03 8.33 4.57
CA ASP A 171 -12.04 8.95 3.24
C ASP A 171 -11.29 8.10 2.21
N LEU A 172 -11.66 6.81 2.13
CA LEU A 172 -11.14 5.84 1.16
C LEU A 172 -12.23 5.47 0.14
N ASP A 173 -11.82 5.18 -1.09
CA ASP A 173 -12.73 4.59 -2.07
C ASP A 173 -12.95 3.11 -1.73
N SER A 174 -14.16 2.59 -1.96
CA SER A 174 -14.45 1.15 -1.82
C SER A 174 -13.49 0.25 -2.60
N LYS A 175 -12.96 0.72 -3.74
CA LYS A 175 -11.98 -0.05 -4.53
C LYS A 175 -10.60 -0.15 -3.88
N HIS A 176 -10.33 0.67 -2.86
CA HIS A 176 -9.07 0.70 -2.12
C HIS A 176 -9.13 -0.13 -0.84
N ILE A 177 -10.30 -0.69 -0.49
CA ILE A 177 -10.45 -1.56 0.66
C ILE A 177 -10.57 -2.99 0.13
N LEU A 178 -9.57 -3.81 0.45
CA LEU A 178 -9.49 -5.21 0.05
C LEU A 178 -9.61 -6.09 1.28
N PHE A 179 -10.34 -7.19 1.15
CA PHE A 179 -10.47 -8.18 2.21
C PHE A 179 -9.75 -9.48 1.82
N LEU A 180 -8.87 -9.96 2.69
CA LEU A 180 -8.19 -11.24 2.58
C LEU A 180 -8.94 -12.25 3.45
N GLN A 181 -9.82 -12.98 2.80
CA GLN A 181 -10.38 -14.22 3.32
C GLN A 181 -9.90 -15.33 2.40
N ALA A 182 -8.66 -15.78 2.60
CA ALA A 182 -8.17 -16.96 1.92
C ALA A 182 -8.35 -18.15 2.86
N SER A 183 -9.12 -19.13 2.38
CA SER A 183 -9.31 -20.43 3.00
C SER A 183 -8.36 -21.47 2.39
N ASN A 184 -7.74 -21.17 1.26
CA ASN A 184 -6.76 -22.01 0.58
C ASN A 184 -5.68 -21.19 -0.16
N GLN A 185 -4.63 -21.88 -0.63
CA GLN A 185 -3.50 -21.26 -1.33
C GLN A 185 -3.88 -20.63 -2.68
N SER A 186 -4.90 -21.17 -3.37
CA SER A 186 -5.41 -20.65 -4.64
C SER A 186 -6.02 -19.27 -4.47
N GLU A 187 -6.90 -19.13 -3.48
CA GLU A 187 -7.51 -17.85 -3.09
C GLU A 187 -6.46 -16.83 -2.69
N LEU A 188 -5.43 -17.24 -1.95
CA LEU A 188 -4.33 -16.35 -1.59
C LEU A 188 -3.61 -15.76 -2.82
N LEU A 189 -3.37 -16.58 -3.86
CA LEU A 189 -2.78 -16.12 -5.11
C LEU A 189 -3.70 -15.17 -5.88
N GLU A 190 -5.00 -15.46 -5.93
CA GLU A 190 -5.98 -14.56 -6.57
C GLU A 190 -6.05 -13.21 -5.86
N VAL A 191 -6.04 -13.22 -4.53
CA VAL A 191 -6.11 -11.98 -3.77
C VAL A 191 -4.80 -11.19 -3.87
N ALA A 192 -3.64 -11.87 -3.89
CA ALA A 192 -2.36 -11.20 -4.19
C ALA A 192 -2.38 -10.52 -5.58
N LYS A 193 -2.93 -11.20 -6.60
CA LYS A 193 -3.13 -10.59 -7.93
C LYS A 193 -4.06 -9.38 -7.88
N ARG A 194 -5.12 -9.44 -7.06
CA ARG A 194 -6.05 -8.31 -6.87
C ARG A 194 -5.36 -7.12 -6.20
N ILE A 195 -4.63 -7.34 -5.10
CA ILE A 195 -3.83 -6.31 -4.43
C ILE A 195 -2.87 -5.68 -5.43
N MET A 196 -2.13 -6.51 -6.17
CA MET A 196 -1.16 -6.04 -7.15
C MET A 196 -1.82 -5.20 -8.25
N ARG A 197 -2.92 -5.67 -8.83
CA ARG A 197 -3.67 -4.92 -9.86
C ARG A 197 -4.11 -3.56 -9.33
N THR A 198 -4.73 -3.52 -8.16
CA THR A 198 -5.17 -2.26 -7.53
C THR A 198 -3.98 -1.34 -7.25
N ALA A 199 -2.88 -1.86 -6.71
CA ALA A 199 -1.67 -1.08 -6.42
C ALA A 199 -1.04 -0.48 -7.69
N LEU A 200 -1.02 -1.24 -8.79
CA LEU A 200 -0.49 -0.80 -10.08
C LEU A 200 -1.36 0.30 -10.70
N GLU A 201 -2.68 0.14 -10.65
CA GLU A 201 -3.64 1.14 -11.13
C GLU A 201 -3.53 2.44 -10.32
N GLN A 202 -3.51 2.33 -9.00
CA GLN A 202 -3.37 3.50 -8.12
C GLN A 202 -2.03 4.21 -8.30
N SER A 203 -0.94 3.45 -8.44
CA SER A 203 0.37 4.02 -8.72
C SER A 203 0.43 4.73 -10.08
N ALA A 204 -0.22 4.18 -11.10
CA ALA A 204 -0.30 4.82 -12.42
C ALA A 204 -1.10 6.13 -12.37
N LEU A 205 -2.21 6.17 -11.62
CA LEU A 205 -2.99 7.38 -11.39
C LEU A 205 -2.16 8.44 -10.65
N TYR A 206 -1.45 8.05 -9.58
CA TYR A 206 -0.55 8.93 -8.85
C TYR A 206 0.49 9.59 -9.77
N ILE A 207 1.22 8.80 -10.57
CA ILE A 207 2.26 9.32 -11.47
C ILE A 207 1.65 10.28 -12.50
N ARG A 208 0.46 9.96 -13.03
CA ARG A 208 -0.26 10.81 -13.98
C ARG A 208 -0.66 12.15 -13.36
N ASP A 209 -1.13 12.14 -12.12
CA ASP A 209 -1.54 13.36 -11.41
C ASP A 209 -0.34 14.24 -11.07
N GLU A 210 0.77 13.65 -10.60
CA GLU A 210 2.04 14.36 -10.38
C GLU A 210 2.58 14.99 -11.67
N ALA A 211 2.54 14.25 -12.78
CA ALA A 211 2.95 14.76 -14.09
C ALA A 211 2.09 15.96 -14.55
N LYS A 212 0.78 15.94 -14.28
CA LYS A 212 -0.13 17.08 -14.54
C LYS A 212 0.18 18.27 -13.64
N HIS A 213 0.44 18.02 -12.35
CA HIS A 213 0.75 19.06 -11.38
C HIS A 213 2.01 19.85 -11.79
N ILE A 214 3.07 19.16 -12.22
CA ILE A 214 4.30 19.79 -12.72
C ILE A 214 4.04 20.68 -13.95
N LYS A 215 3.17 20.25 -14.87
CA LYS A 215 2.85 21.05 -16.07
C LYS A 215 2.14 22.36 -15.73
N ARG A 216 1.33 22.41 -14.66
CA ARG A 216 0.59 23.61 -14.25
C ARG A 216 1.49 24.69 -13.66
N HIS A 217 2.56 24.31 -12.95
CA HIS A 217 3.55 25.22 -12.35
C HIS A 217 4.63 25.72 -13.32
N LYS A 218 4.45 25.50 -14.63
CA LYS A 218 5.35 25.99 -15.70
C LYS A 218 4.87 27.27 -16.40
N LYS A 219 3.75 27.85 -15.94
CA LYS A 219 3.29 29.18 -16.38
C LYS A 219 3.69 30.21 -15.34
#